data_AF-A0A1G9FZL5-F1
#
_entry.id   AF-A0A1G9FZL5-F1
#
_cell.length_a   1.000
_cell.length_b   1.000
_cell.length_c   1.000
_cell.angle_alpha   90.00
_cell.angle_beta   90.00
_cell.angle_gamma   90.00
#
_symmetry.space_group_name_H-M   'P 1'
#
loop_
_entity.id
_entity.type
_entity.pdbx_description
1 polymer ?
#
loop_
_entity_poly.entity_id
_entity_poly.type
_entity_poly.pdbx_seq_one_letter_code
_entity_poly.pdbx_strand_id
1 'polypeptide(L)'
;MTAHEPVRVGLGTRLRQLVGHLDRAVDQAYADLGLDYRAAFTPVTRALMAAESLSVRQIAAATGGTHSAASQTVAQMRKTGFVEDAPGTDGRERRVRLSDLARRQLPLIEAQWARTDAAAAALDADLGIDLGATLATALDLVRDRPFLPADEEHPPGRWLSATDQGDALIALADLVERHYVFAERAATYAEEIRRHPVSEDGTGTEALAAALTIALRRHDGHFKVTWGRPWPAPKPDTEKPDTASHLDFRREGRVGVVTADLFEDGDDPRAAAEARDCLKRLNECDAVVFDLRANPGGWPTMVEVLAGPLLGPEPAPILTFISRTDPDEHSRTRPVPELAALADMPVFVVVGDRTASAAESFAYALQSFGRATVVGATTVGAANPGAPFPAGDGFWIVVPIGAPIDPRTGTNWEGVGVRPDVHTDPETALEAALRLAATAARDHRAD
;
A
#
# COMPACT_ATOMS: atom_id res chain seq x y z
N MET A 1 11.41 17.03 29.54
CA MET A 1 11.85 16.88 28.14
C MET A 1 12.52 15.52 28.00
N THR A 2 11.71 14.47 27.82
CA THR A 2 12.22 13.13 27.50
C THR A 2 12.37 13.05 26.00
N ALA A 3 13.62 12.93 25.54
CA ALA A 3 13.95 12.73 24.14
C ALA A 3 13.31 11.42 23.66
N HIS A 4 12.44 11.49 22.67
CA HIS A 4 11.96 10.32 21.94
C HIS A 4 13.15 9.65 21.27
N GLU A 5 13.43 8.41 21.64
CA GLU A 5 14.44 7.60 20.97
C GLU A 5 13.89 7.23 19.57
N PRO A 6 14.56 7.61 18.47
CA PRO A 6 14.03 7.38 17.13
C PRO A 6 13.96 5.87 16.85
N VAL A 7 12.84 5.42 16.29
CA VAL A 7 12.65 4.06 15.77
C VAL A 7 13.86 3.70 14.90
N ARG A 8 14.60 2.65 15.28
CA ARG A 8 15.75 2.18 14.50
C ARG A 8 15.26 1.65 13.15
N VAL A 9 15.24 2.52 12.14
CA VAL A 9 15.00 2.12 10.75
C VAL A 9 16.05 1.09 10.36
N GLY A 10 15.65 -0.06 9.78
CA GLY A 10 16.59 -1.06 9.31
C GLY A 10 17.39 -0.57 8.10
N LEU A 11 18.62 -1.06 7.91
CA LEU A 11 19.49 -0.70 6.77
C LEU A 11 18.76 -0.85 5.42
N GLY A 12 18.05 -1.95 5.21
CA GLY A 12 17.29 -2.18 3.98
C GLY A 12 16.17 -1.14 3.73
N THR A 13 15.55 -0.62 4.79
CA THR A 13 14.54 0.45 4.64
C THR A 13 15.20 1.78 4.27
N ARG A 14 16.35 2.12 4.87
CA ARG A 14 17.11 3.32 4.48
C ARG A 14 17.60 3.24 3.04
N LEU A 15 18.10 2.08 2.61
CA LEU A 15 18.53 1.86 1.23
C LEU A 15 17.37 2.01 0.23
N ARG A 16 16.19 1.45 0.53
CA ARG A 16 15.01 1.64 -0.32
C ARG A 16 14.54 3.09 -0.38
N GLN A 17 14.55 3.80 0.74
CA GLN A 17 14.22 5.23 0.77
C GLN A 17 15.21 6.03 -0.08
N LEU A 18 16.51 5.79 0.11
CA LEU A 18 17.56 6.45 -0.66
C LEU A 18 17.39 6.21 -2.17
N VAL A 19 17.26 4.95 -2.60
CA VAL A 19 17.04 4.61 -4.02
C VAL A 19 15.77 5.28 -4.54
N GLY A 20 14.67 5.24 -3.78
CA GLY A 20 13.42 5.89 -4.18
C GLY A 20 13.51 7.42 -4.29
N HIS A 21 14.36 8.07 -3.51
CA HIS A 21 14.62 9.51 -3.64
C HIS A 21 15.50 9.82 -4.86
N LEU A 22 16.56 9.03 -5.07
CA LEU A 22 17.47 9.19 -6.22
C LEU A 22 16.75 8.94 -7.54
N ASP A 23 16.01 7.84 -7.66
CA ASP A 23 15.27 7.50 -8.89
C ASP A 23 14.24 8.57 -9.23
N ARG A 24 13.51 9.10 -8.24
CA ARG A 24 12.54 10.19 -8.47
C ARG A 24 13.23 11.47 -8.95
N ALA A 25 14.38 11.81 -8.38
CA ALA A 25 15.13 13.00 -8.81
C ALA A 25 15.64 12.87 -10.26
N VAL A 26 16.11 11.68 -10.63
CA VAL A 26 16.59 11.39 -11.98
C VAL A 26 15.43 11.32 -12.98
N ASP A 27 14.31 10.67 -12.63
CA ASP A 27 13.09 10.64 -13.45
C ASP A 27 12.56 12.06 -13.71
N GLN A 28 12.54 12.92 -12.68
CA GLN A 28 12.15 14.33 -12.83
C GLN A 28 13.09 15.09 -13.78
N ALA A 29 14.40 14.86 -13.67
CA ALA A 29 15.37 15.51 -14.54
C ALA A 29 15.19 15.12 -16.03
N TYR A 30 14.77 13.88 -16.32
CA TYR A 30 14.37 13.51 -17.68
C TYR A 30 13.07 14.18 -18.12
N ALA A 31 12.07 14.25 -17.22
CA ALA A 31 10.80 14.93 -17.51
C ALA A 31 11.00 16.43 -17.81
N ASP A 32 11.89 17.11 -17.09
CA ASP A 32 12.23 18.52 -17.31
C ASP A 32 12.89 18.76 -18.69
N LEU A 33 13.52 17.73 -19.25
CA LEU A 33 14.06 17.73 -20.62
C LEU A 33 13.01 17.33 -21.68
N GLY A 34 11.77 17.07 -21.27
CA GLY A 34 10.68 16.60 -22.14
C GLY A 34 10.87 15.17 -22.64
N LEU A 35 11.64 14.34 -21.92
CA LEU A 35 11.91 12.95 -22.28
C LEU A 35 10.95 12.02 -21.54
N ASP A 36 10.27 11.13 -22.25
CA ASP A 36 9.53 9.98 -21.68
C ASP A 36 10.49 8.83 -21.32
N TYR A 37 11.55 9.18 -20.59
CA TYR A 37 12.65 8.31 -20.23
C TYR A 37 12.76 8.20 -18.71
N ARG A 38 13.08 7.00 -18.22
CA ARG A 38 13.17 6.71 -16.78
C ARG A 38 14.57 6.26 -16.39
N ALA A 39 14.98 6.55 -15.16
CA ALA A 39 16.20 6.08 -14.54
C ALA A 39 16.38 4.56 -14.75
N ALA A 40 15.31 3.79 -14.55
CA ALA A 40 15.29 2.33 -14.72
C ALA A 40 15.59 1.86 -16.17
N PHE A 41 15.47 2.72 -17.18
CA PHE A 41 15.81 2.39 -18.57
C PHE A 41 17.31 2.48 -18.85
N THR A 42 18.07 3.17 -18.01
CA THR A 42 19.50 3.46 -18.18
C THR A 42 20.34 2.19 -18.35
N PRO A 43 20.22 1.17 -17.47
CA PRO A 43 21.03 -0.05 -17.61
C PRO A 43 20.75 -0.80 -18.92
N VAL A 44 19.47 -0.89 -19.31
CA VAL A 44 19.07 -1.56 -20.55
C VAL A 44 19.52 -0.78 -21.78
N THR A 45 19.45 0.55 -21.73
CA THR A 45 19.91 1.43 -22.82
C THR A 45 21.42 1.29 -23.00
N ARG A 46 22.20 1.33 -21.92
CA ARG A 46 23.66 1.12 -21.96
C ARG A 46 24.02 -0.26 -22.52
N ALA A 47 23.31 -1.31 -22.12
CA ALA A 47 23.52 -2.65 -22.67
C ALA A 47 23.24 -2.72 -24.18
N LEU A 48 22.18 -2.06 -24.66
CA LEU A 48 21.82 -1.99 -26.07
C LEU A 48 22.64 -0.97 -26.90
N MET A 49 23.39 -0.09 -26.25
CA MET A 49 24.43 0.72 -26.93
C MET A 49 25.69 -0.11 -27.19
N ALA A 50 25.98 -1.08 -26.31
CA ALA A 50 27.14 -1.96 -26.43
C ALA A 50 26.92 -3.12 -27.42
N ALA A 51 25.69 -3.38 -27.86
CA ALA A 51 25.35 -4.46 -28.77
C ALA A 51 24.19 -4.07 -29.72
N GLU A 52 24.25 -4.48 -30.98
CA GLU A 52 23.23 -4.13 -32.00
C GLU A 52 21.81 -4.59 -31.62
N SER A 53 21.69 -5.75 -30.97
CA SER A 53 20.45 -6.24 -30.38
C SER A 53 20.77 -7.29 -29.30
N LEU A 54 19.90 -7.42 -28.31
CA LEU A 54 20.04 -8.41 -27.24
C LEU A 54 18.71 -9.12 -26.99
N SER A 55 18.74 -10.39 -26.56
CA SER A 55 17.56 -11.03 -25.99
C SER A 55 17.34 -10.61 -24.54
N VAL A 56 16.11 -10.77 -24.02
CA VAL A 56 15.77 -10.40 -22.63
C VAL A 56 16.68 -11.10 -21.62
N ARG A 57 17.07 -12.36 -21.88
CA ARG A 57 18.05 -13.10 -21.05
C ARG A 57 19.42 -12.42 -21.05
N GLN A 58 19.89 -11.95 -22.20
CA GLN A 58 21.17 -11.25 -22.29
C GLN A 58 21.12 -9.87 -21.63
N ILE A 59 19.99 -9.16 -21.73
CA ILE A 59 19.76 -7.89 -21.02
C ILE A 59 19.78 -8.12 -19.51
N ALA A 60 19.11 -9.15 -19.00
CA ALA A 60 19.13 -9.49 -17.58
C ALA A 60 20.55 -9.76 -17.08
N ALA A 61 21.33 -10.55 -17.83
CA ALA A 61 22.72 -10.84 -17.50
C ALA A 61 23.61 -9.57 -17.52
N ALA A 62 23.46 -8.71 -18.54
CA ALA A 62 24.25 -7.49 -18.69
C ALA A 62 23.93 -6.43 -17.62
N THR A 63 22.70 -6.42 -17.09
CA THR A 63 22.24 -5.46 -16.08
C THR A 63 22.37 -5.97 -14.65
N GLY A 64 22.79 -7.23 -14.45
CA GLY A 64 22.85 -7.86 -13.13
C GLY A 64 21.47 -8.08 -12.48
N GLY A 65 20.38 -7.98 -13.26
CA GLY A 65 19.00 -8.10 -12.80
C GLY A 65 18.38 -9.48 -13.09
N THR A 66 17.15 -9.70 -12.60
CA THR A 66 16.40 -10.93 -12.90
C THR A 66 15.79 -10.88 -14.30
N HIS A 67 15.51 -12.05 -14.89
CA HIS A 67 14.83 -12.13 -16.19
C HIS A 67 13.45 -11.42 -16.18
N SER A 68 12.71 -11.51 -15.07
CA SER A 68 11.40 -10.85 -14.92
C SER A 68 11.54 -9.32 -14.93
N ALA A 69 12.50 -8.77 -14.16
CA ALA A 69 12.75 -7.34 -14.12
C ALA A 69 13.16 -6.79 -15.49
N ALA A 70 14.11 -7.46 -16.17
CA ALA A 70 14.52 -7.08 -17.53
C ALA A 70 13.35 -7.12 -18.52
N SER A 71 12.48 -8.14 -18.44
CA SER A 71 11.29 -8.25 -19.28
C SER A 71 10.30 -7.10 -19.06
N GLN A 72 10.08 -6.70 -17.81
CA GLN A 72 9.18 -5.59 -17.46
C GLN A 72 9.74 -4.25 -17.96
N THR A 73 11.03 -4.00 -17.74
CA THR A 73 11.70 -2.78 -18.23
C THR A 73 11.64 -2.69 -19.76
N VAL A 74 11.96 -3.79 -20.47
CA VAL A 74 11.85 -3.85 -21.94
C VAL A 74 10.42 -3.60 -22.41
N ALA A 75 9.41 -4.18 -21.74
CA ALA A 75 8.01 -3.94 -22.09
C ALA A 75 7.62 -2.47 -21.92
N GLN A 76 8.09 -1.83 -20.85
CA GLN A 76 7.85 -0.40 -20.62
C GLN A 76 8.56 0.48 -21.65
N MET A 77 9.85 0.20 -21.94
CA MET A 77 10.60 0.89 -22.99
C MET A 77 9.96 0.73 -24.37
N ARG A 78 9.33 -0.42 -24.64
CA ARG A 78 8.59 -0.63 -25.90
C ARG A 78 7.35 0.26 -25.95
N LYS A 79 6.64 0.41 -24.83
CA LYS A 79 5.46 1.29 -24.71
C LYS A 79 5.81 2.75 -24.92
N THR A 80 6.97 3.19 -24.42
CA THR A 80 7.47 4.57 -24.59
C THR A 80 8.23 4.76 -25.91
N GLY A 81 8.32 3.72 -26.75
CA GLY A 81 8.93 3.79 -28.08
C GLY A 81 10.46 3.80 -28.10
N PHE A 82 11.13 3.53 -26.97
CA PHE A 82 12.59 3.52 -26.87
C PHE A 82 13.26 2.24 -27.38
N VAL A 83 12.50 1.13 -27.44
CA VAL A 83 12.99 -0.12 -28.01
C VAL A 83 12.01 -0.72 -29.00
N GLU A 84 12.54 -1.49 -29.93
CA GLU A 84 11.79 -2.21 -30.95
C GLU A 84 12.32 -3.64 -31.10
N ASP A 85 11.51 -4.50 -31.74
CA ASP A 85 11.89 -5.88 -31.99
C ASP A 85 12.97 -5.95 -33.08
N ALA A 86 13.93 -6.84 -32.86
CA ALA A 86 15.01 -7.13 -33.80
C ALA A 86 14.93 -8.60 -34.26
N PRO A 87 15.32 -8.90 -35.52
CA PRO A 87 15.33 -10.27 -36.01
C PRO A 87 16.29 -11.14 -35.18
N GLY A 88 15.81 -12.32 -34.80
CA GLY A 88 16.61 -13.35 -34.11
C GLY A 88 17.63 -14.00 -35.05
N THR A 89 18.74 -14.47 -34.50
CA THR A 89 19.74 -15.29 -35.22
C THR A 89 19.23 -16.70 -35.52
N ASP A 90 18.27 -17.18 -34.74
CA ASP A 90 17.46 -18.37 -34.97
C ASP A 90 16.00 -17.93 -34.78
N GLY A 91 15.08 -18.29 -35.68
CA GLY A 91 13.72 -17.73 -35.82
C GLY A 91 12.78 -17.91 -34.61
N ARG A 92 13.32 -18.35 -33.47
CA ARG A 92 12.68 -18.58 -32.17
C ARG A 92 13.08 -17.56 -31.09
N GLU A 93 14.18 -16.82 -31.26
CA GLU A 93 14.64 -15.83 -30.27
C GLU A 93 14.13 -14.42 -30.61
N ARG A 94 13.27 -13.85 -29.75
CA ARG A 94 12.84 -12.45 -29.86
C ARG A 94 13.92 -11.55 -29.26
N ARG A 95 14.58 -10.76 -30.12
CA ARG A 95 15.62 -9.79 -29.73
C ARG A 95 15.05 -8.38 -29.69
N VAL A 96 15.75 -7.51 -28.99
CA VAL A 96 15.36 -6.12 -28.75
C VAL A 96 16.54 -5.23 -29.12
N ARG A 97 16.26 -4.07 -29.73
CA ARG A 97 17.26 -3.04 -30.04
C ARG A 97 16.71 -1.65 -29.74
N LEU A 98 17.60 -0.66 -29.65
CA LEU A 98 17.19 0.75 -29.55
C LEU A 98 16.48 1.19 -30.83
N SER A 99 15.35 1.87 -30.66
CA SER A 99 14.59 2.46 -31.76
C SER A 99 15.30 3.71 -32.32
N ASP A 100 14.84 4.19 -33.47
CA ASP A 100 15.33 5.46 -34.02
C ASP A 100 14.95 6.67 -33.15
N LEU A 101 13.85 6.58 -32.39
CA LEU A 101 13.51 7.60 -31.39
C LEU A 101 14.59 7.67 -30.31
N ALA A 102 14.94 6.51 -29.73
CA ALA A 102 15.97 6.43 -28.71
C ALA A 102 17.30 6.96 -29.23
N ARG A 103 17.72 6.56 -30.44
CA ARG A 103 18.98 7.04 -31.05
C ARG A 103 19.02 8.55 -31.24
N ARG A 104 17.91 9.19 -31.60
CA ARG A 104 17.83 10.66 -31.71
C ARG A 104 17.90 11.36 -30.35
N GLN A 105 17.40 10.72 -29.30
CA GLN A 105 17.39 11.26 -27.94
C GLN A 105 18.65 10.93 -27.14
N LEU A 106 19.47 9.96 -27.59
CA LEU A 106 20.70 9.55 -26.92
C LEU A 106 21.62 10.72 -26.53
N PRO A 107 21.88 11.73 -27.38
CA PRO A 107 22.74 12.84 -26.98
C PRO A 107 22.22 13.63 -25.75
N LEU A 108 20.90 13.80 -25.64
CA LEU A 108 20.29 14.44 -24.47
C LEU A 108 20.34 13.53 -23.24
N ILE A 109 20.11 12.23 -23.43
CA ILE A 109 20.17 11.22 -22.37
C ILE A 109 21.59 11.10 -21.82
N GLU A 110 22.61 11.05 -22.68
CA GLU A 110 24.03 11.00 -22.30
C GLU A 110 24.47 12.29 -21.60
N ALA A 111 24.02 13.45 -22.06
CA ALA A 111 24.26 14.72 -21.38
C ALA A 111 23.63 14.73 -19.98
N GLN A 112 22.43 14.17 -19.84
CA GLN A 112 21.79 14.03 -18.54
C GLN A 112 22.51 13.01 -17.65
N TRP A 113 23.05 11.91 -18.19
CA TRP A 113 23.90 10.98 -17.43
C TRP A 113 25.13 11.69 -16.86
N ALA A 114 25.83 12.49 -17.67
CA ALA A 114 26.99 13.24 -17.20
C ALA A 114 26.64 14.23 -16.06
N ARG A 115 25.46 14.86 -16.13
CA ARG A 115 24.96 15.73 -15.05
C ARG A 115 24.63 14.95 -13.79
N THR A 116 24.00 13.79 -13.93
CA THR A 116 23.70 12.89 -12.81
C THR A 116 24.98 12.37 -12.17
N ASP A 117 26.00 12.00 -12.97
CA ASP A 117 27.30 11.56 -12.48
C ASP A 117 28.02 12.69 -11.72
N ALA A 118 27.94 13.93 -12.20
CA ALA A 118 28.48 15.09 -11.49
C ALA A 118 27.76 15.38 -10.17
N ALA A 119 26.42 15.22 -10.14
CA ALA A 119 25.63 15.36 -8.92
C ALA A 119 25.93 14.25 -7.90
N ALA A 120 26.14 13.01 -8.37
CA ALA A 120 26.57 11.90 -7.53
C ALA A 120 27.97 12.17 -6.93
N ALA A 121 28.91 12.66 -7.73
CA ALA A 121 30.25 13.03 -7.24
C ALA A 121 30.20 14.18 -6.21
N ALA A 122 29.28 15.14 -6.36
CA ALA A 122 29.07 16.18 -5.36
C ALA A 122 28.49 15.61 -4.06
N LEU A 123 27.54 14.68 -4.14
CA LEU A 123 27.02 13.97 -2.97
C LEU A 123 28.12 13.19 -2.24
N ASP A 124 29.00 12.49 -2.97
CA ASP A 124 30.13 11.78 -2.39
C ASP A 124 31.10 12.75 -1.67
N ALA A 125 31.34 13.93 -2.25
CA ALA A 125 32.15 14.98 -1.63
C ALA A 125 31.51 15.50 -0.33
N ASP A 126 30.20 15.71 -0.31
CA ASP A 126 29.45 16.15 0.87
C ASP A 126 29.42 15.08 1.98
N LEU A 127 29.33 13.80 1.60
CA LEU A 127 29.35 12.67 2.52
C LEU A 127 30.76 12.34 3.03
N GLY A 128 31.80 12.80 2.33
CA GLY A 128 33.20 12.43 2.60
C GLY A 128 33.51 10.96 2.33
N ILE A 129 32.64 10.26 1.59
CA ILE A 129 32.79 8.85 1.21
C ILE A 129 32.33 8.67 -0.24
N ASP A 130 33.00 7.79 -0.98
CA ASP A 130 32.51 7.32 -2.28
C ASP A 130 31.41 6.29 -2.01
N LEU A 131 30.15 6.72 -2.10
CA LEU A 131 29.01 5.88 -1.79
C LEU A 131 28.87 4.74 -2.80
N GLY A 132 29.17 5.00 -4.07
CA GLY A 132 29.14 4.00 -5.13
C GLY A 132 30.13 2.85 -4.88
N ALA A 133 31.39 3.18 -4.60
CA ALA A 133 32.44 2.21 -4.28
C ALA A 133 32.17 1.50 -2.95
N THR A 134 31.62 2.21 -1.96
CA THR A 134 31.22 1.63 -0.67
C THR A 134 30.13 0.59 -0.85
N LEU A 135 29.09 0.88 -1.64
CA LEU A 135 28.01 -0.06 -1.94
C LEU A 135 28.49 -1.23 -2.80
N ALA A 136 29.35 -0.99 -3.80
CA ALA A 136 29.94 -2.07 -4.60
C ALA A 136 30.75 -3.03 -3.71
N THR A 137 31.59 -2.48 -2.83
CA THR A 137 32.36 -3.26 -1.84
C THR A 137 31.42 -4.02 -0.91
N ALA A 138 30.36 -3.39 -0.41
CA ALA A 138 29.38 -4.04 0.44
C ALA A 138 28.65 -5.19 -0.28
N LEU A 139 28.28 -5.01 -1.55
CA LEU A 139 27.67 -6.06 -2.38
C LEU A 139 28.62 -7.22 -2.63
N ASP A 140 29.89 -6.96 -2.90
CA ASP A 140 30.91 -8.00 -3.06
C ASP A 140 31.14 -8.75 -1.74
N LEU A 141 31.24 -8.03 -0.61
CA LEU A 141 31.35 -8.64 0.70
C LEU A 141 30.13 -9.50 1.05
N VAL A 142 28.91 -9.08 0.72
CA VAL A 142 27.68 -9.85 0.94
C VAL A 142 27.59 -11.09 0.03
N ARG A 143 28.17 -11.01 -1.17
CA ARG A 143 28.22 -12.12 -2.13
C ARG A 143 29.23 -13.17 -1.71
N ASP A 144 30.39 -12.72 -1.24
CA ASP A 144 31.52 -13.59 -0.85
C ASP A 144 31.41 -14.08 0.60
N ARG A 145 30.69 -13.35 1.45
CA ARG A 145 30.40 -13.69 2.84
C ARG A 145 28.90 -13.52 3.08
N PRO A 146 28.20 -14.54 3.57
CA PRO A 146 26.80 -14.36 3.97
C PRO A 146 26.70 -13.16 4.91
N PHE A 147 25.80 -12.21 4.60
CA PHE A 147 25.62 -10.95 5.36
C PHE A 147 25.32 -11.19 6.84
N LEU A 148 24.85 -12.39 7.16
CA LEU A 148 24.75 -12.94 8.50
C LEU A 148 25.89 -13.95 8.69
N PRO A 149 26.68 -13.87 9.76
CA PRO A 149 27.70 -14.88 10.03
C PRO A 149 27.07 -16.28 10.08
N ALA A 150 27.68 -17.26 9.41
CA ALA A 150 27.33 -18.66 9.59
C ALA A 150 27.53 -19.12 11.05
N ASP A 151 28.34 -18.38 11.80
CA ASP A 151 28.93 -18.83 13.06
C ASP A 151 28.72 -17.87 14.26
N GLU A 152 27.89 -16.82 14.18
CA GLU A 152 27.33 -16.28 15.42
C GLU A 152 26.19 -17.21 15.82
N GLU A 153 26.46 -17.98 16.87
CA GLU A 153 25.57 -18.93 17.54
C GLU A 153 24.09 -18.55 17.39
N HIS A 154 23.48 -19.06 16.31
CA HIS A 154 22.06 -19.35 16.35
C HIS A 154 21.91 -20.38 17.46
N PRO A 155 21.04 -20.17 18.47
CA PRO A 155 20.86 -21.17 19.51
C PRO A 155 20.58 -22.52 18.81
N PRO A 156 21.37 -23.56 19.09
CA PRO A 156 21.33 -24.79 18.30
C PRO A 156 19.90 -25.37 18.31
N GLY A 157 19.32 -25.55 17.11
CA GLY A 157 18.04 -26.25 16.91
C GLY A 157 16.91 -25.54 16.14
N ARG A 158 17.18 -24.61 15.20
CA ARG A 158 16.10 -23.78 14.59
C ARG A 158 15.95 -23.75 13.06
N TRP A 159 16.69 -24.56 12.29
CA TRP A 159 16.31 -24.80 10.89
C TRP A 159 15.31 -25.94 10.85
N LEU A 160 14.14 -25.71 10.28
CA LEU A 160 13.12 -26.74 10.19
C LEU A 160 13.52 -27.75 9.14
N SER A 161 13.50 -29.03 9.51
CA SER A 161 13.70 -30.11 8.55
C SER A 161 12.62 -30.05 7.47
N ALA A 162 12.82 -30.71 6.33
CA ALA A 162 11.77 -30.81 5.32
C ALA A 162 10.47 -31.41 5.90
N THR A 163 10.58 -32.33 6.86
CA THR A 163 9.45 -32.89 7.61
C THR A 163 8.75 -31.81 8.43
N ASP A 164 9.48 -31.04 9.25
CA ASP A 164 8.87 -30.01 10.11
C ASP A 164 8.28 -28.86 9.27
N GLN A 165 8.88 -28.54 8.11
CA GLN A 165 8.28 -27.62 7.15
C GLN A 165 6.97 -28.19 6.57
N GLY A 166 6.92 -29.48 6.28
CA GLY A 166 5.70 -30.17 5.84
C GLY A 166 4.60 -30.13 6.90
N ASP A 167 4.94 -30.39 8.16
CA ASP A 167 3.99 -30.31 9.28
C ASP A 167 3.49 -28.87 9.49
N ALA A 168 4.37 -27.87 9.35
CA ALA A 168 3.98 -26.47 9.38
C ALA A 168 3.02 -26.09 8.23
N LEU A 169 3.24 -26.60 7.01
CA LEU A 169 2.31 -26.39 5.89
C LEU A 169 0.92 -26.98 6.18
N ILE A 170 0.86 -28.17 6.80
CA ILE A 170 -0.41 -28.78 7.24
C ILE A 170 -1.08 -27.88 8.28
N ALA A 171 -0.36 -27.44 9.31
CA ALA A 171 -0.91 -26.58 10.35
C ALA A 171 -1.43 -25.23 9.80
N LEU A 172 -0.67 -24.60 8.90
CA LEU A 172 -1.07 -23.37 8.21
C LEU A 172 -2.33 -23.58 7.36
N ALA A 173 -2.40 -24.67 6.59
CA ALA A 173 -3.55 -25.02 5.79
C ALA A 173 -4.79 -25.24 6.65
N ASP A 174 -4.67 -25.95 7.77
CA ASP A 174 -5.76 -26.20 8.70
C ASP A 174 -6.26 -24.91 9.37
N LEU A 175 -5.38 -23.93 9.62
CA LEU A 175 -5.80 -22.61 10.11
C LEU A 175 -6.61 -21.85 9.07
N VAL A 176 -6.20 -21.87 7.80
CA VAL A 176 -6.98 -21.26 6.71
C VAL A 176 -8.34 -21.95 6.56
N GLU A 177 -8.36 -23.28 6.54
CA GLU A 177 -9.60 -24.07 6.47
C GLU A 177 -10.55 -23.77 7.62
N ARG A 178 -10.05 -23.57 8.83
CA ARG A 178 -10.86 -23.28 10.03
C ARG A 178 -11.32 -21.84 10.15
N HIS A 179 -10.50 -20.88 9.75
CA HIS A 179 -10.73 -19.47 10.10
C HIS A 179 -11.05 -18.56 8.91
N TYR A 180 -10.69 -18.92 7.68
CA TYR A 180 -10.87 -18.01 6.55
C TYR A 180 -12.33 -17.72 6.25
N VAL A 181 -12.74 -16.44 6.25
CA VAL A 181 -14.16 -16.03 6.21
C VAL A 181 -15.04 -16.82 5.22
N PHE A 182 -14.56 -17.10 4.00
CA PHE A 182 -15.30 -17.88 2.99
C PHE A 182 -14.96 -19.37 3.00
N ALA A 183 -15.80 -20.19 3.65
CA ALA A 183 -15.57 -21.63 3.83
C ALA A 183 -15.44 -22.42 2.53
N GLU A 184 -16.22 -22.05 1.51
CA GLU A 184 -16.21 -22.68 0.20
C GLU A 184 -14.89 -22.48 -0.56
N ARG A 185 -14.13 -21.43 -0.23
CA ARG A 185 -12.83 -21.13 -0.85
C ARG A 185 -11.65 -21.64 -0.02
N ALA A 186 -11.84 -21.74 1.29
CA ALA A 186 -10.76 -22.08 2.23
C ALA A 186 -10.05 -23.40 1.89
N ALA A 187 -10.80 -24.43 1.47
CA ALA A 187 -10.23 -25.73 1.06
C ALA A 187 -9.29 -25.61 -0.14
N THR A 188 -9.60 -24.72 -1.09
CA THR A 188 -8.72 -24.48 -2.27
C THR A 188 -7.40 -23.85 -1.83
N TYR A 189 -7.46 -22.89 -0.92
CA TYR A 189 -6.26 -22.18 -0.43
C TYR A 189 -5.41 -23.07 0.46
N ALA A 190 -6.05 -23.87 1.32
CA ALA A 190 -5.38 -24.87 2.14
C ALA A 190 -4.64 -25.91 1.28
N GLU A 191 -5.25 -26.36 0.18
CA GLU A 191 -4.58 -27.26 -0.76
C GLU A 191 -3.39 -26.61 -1.48
N GLU A 192 -3.48 -25.32 -1.81
CA GLU A 192 -2.35 -24.55 -2.35
C GLU A 192 -1.18 -24.48 -1.35
N ILE A 193 -1.47 -24.25 -0.06
CA ILE A 193 -0.46 -24.28 1.01
C ILE A 193 0.18 -25.66 1.12
N ARG A 194 -0.62 -26.74 1.19
CA ARG A 194 -0.11 -28.12 1.33
C ARG A 194 0.79 -28.55 0.17
N ARG A 195 0.60 -27.99 -1.03
CA ARG A 195 1.41 -28.28 -2.22
C ARG A 195 2.66 -27.43 -2.35
N HIS A 196 2.88 -26.46 -1.47
CA HIS A 196 4.02 -25.57 -1.57
C HIS A 196 5.33 -26.34 -1.36
N PRO A 197 6.36 -26.15 -2.21
CA PRO A 197 7.64 -26.83 -2.02
C PRO A 197 8.31 -26.42 -0.71
N VAL A 198 8.96 -27.40 -0.06
CA VAL A 198 9.80 -27.23 1.15
C VAL A 198 11.28 -27.29 0.78
N SER A 199 12.14 -26.64 1.57
CA SER A 199 13.60 -26.69 1.35
C SER A 199 14.20 -27.91 2.06
N GLU A 200 14.94 -28.75 1.33
CA GLU A 200 15.56 -29.97 1.88
C GLU A 200 16.68 -29.67 2.90
N ASP A 201 17.33 -28.52 2.79
CA ASP A 201 18.47 -28.09 3.62
C ASP A 201 18.08 -27.13 4.77
N GLY A 202 16.79 -26.81 4.92
CA GLY A 202 16.27 -25.95 6.00
C GLY A 202 16.57 -24.45 5.88
N THR A 203 17.46 -24.01 4.98
CA THR A 203 17.84 -22.60 4.80
C THR A 203 16.71 -21.72 4.24
N GLY A 204 15.62 -22.35 3.77
CA GLY A 204 14.48 -21.71 3.12
C GLY A 204 13.26 -21.41 3.99
N THR A 205 13.27 -21.59 5.32
CA THR A 205 12.03 -21.44 6.14
C THR A 205 11.45 -20.02 6.10
N GLU A 206 12.27 -18.98 6.15
CA GLU A 206 11.79 -17.59 5.98
C GLU A 206 11.31 -17.33 4.54
N ALA A 207 12.00 -17.91 3.55
CA ALA A 207 11.60 -17.84 2.15
C ALA A 207 10.26 -18.56 1.89
N LEU A 208 9.98 -19.66 2.59
CA LEU A 208 8.72 -20.37 2.57
C LEU A 208 7.58 -19.47 3.07
N ALA A 209 7.75 -18.83 4.22
CA ALA A 209 6.77 -17.87 4.75
C ALA A 209 6.50 -16.71 3.75
N ALA A 210 7.55 -16.16 3.15
CA ALA A 210 7.42 -15.10 2.15
C ALA A 210 6.69 -15.58 0.88
N ALA A 211 7.01 -16.77 0.38
CA ALA A 211 6.39 -17.35 -0.81
C ALA A 211 4.90 -17.66 -0.57
N LEU A 212 4.54 -18.25 0.57
CA LEU A 212 3.16 -18.47 0.97
C LEU A 212 2.38 -17.16 1.09
N THR A 213 3.00 -16.11 1.64
CA THR A 213 2.39 -14.77 1.68
C THR A 213 2.07 -14.27 0.27
N ILE A 214 2.99 -14.39 -0.68
CA ILE A 214 2.78 -13.96 -2.07
C ILE A 214 1.69 -14.79 -2.75
N ALA A 215 1.65 -16.10 -2.50
CA ALA A 215 0.64 -17.00 -3.06
C ALA A 215 -0.76 -16.62 -2.57
N LEU A 216 -0.94 -16.55 -1.24
CA LEU A 216 -2.22 -16.29 -0.60
C LEU A 216 -2.75 -14.88 -0.86
N ARG A 217 -1.87 -13.86 -0.98
CA ARG A 217 -2.30 -12.47 -1.24
C ARG A 217 -2.91 -12.23 -2.62
N ARG A 218 -2.85 -13.21 -3.52
CA ARG A 218 -3.59 -13.17 -4.79
C ARG A 218 -5.09 -13.40 -4.60
N HIS A 219 -5.45 -14.03 -3.49
CA HIS A 219 -6.83 -14.35 -3.14
C HIS A 219 -7.46 -13.31 -2.22
N ASP A 220 -6.68 -12.80 -1.27
CA ASP A 220 -7.08 -11.76 -0.32
C ASP A 220 -5.84 -11.00 0.19
N GLY A 221 -5.87 -9.67 0.12
CA GLY A 221 -4.71 -8.82 0.43
C GLY A 221 -4.21 -8.89 1.88
N HIS A 222 -5.01 -9.44 2.80
CA HIS A 222 -4.75 -9.47 4.24
C HIS A 222 -4.06 -10.75 4.72
N PHE A 223 -3.88 -11.75 3.85
CA PHE A 223 -3.04 -12.89 4.19
C PHE A 223 -1.60 -12.47 4.43
N LYS A 224 -1.00 -12.99 5.51
CA LYS A 224 0.42 -12.81 5.80
C LYS A 224 0.95 -13.99 6.58
N VAL A 225 2.00 -14.62 6.09
CA VAL A 225 2.72 -15.69 6.79
C VAL A 225 4.07 -15.16 7.24
N THR A 226 4.43 -15.40 8.49
CA THR A 226 5.73 -15.00 9.05
C THR A 226 6.36 -16.15 9.81
N TRP A 227 7.68 -16.19 9.83
CA TRP A 227 8.44 -17.15 10.60
C TRP A 227 9.52 -16.45 11.43
N GLY A 228 9.82 -16.98 12.62
CA GLY A 228 10.92 -16.52 13.47
C GLY A 228 10.68 -15.20 14.21
N ARG A 229 9.69 -14.41 13.80
CA ARG A 229 9.22 -13.20 14.49
C ARG A 229 7.86 -13.49 15.16
N PRO A 230 7.73 -13.34 16.49
CA PRO A 230 6.42 -13.44 17.12
C PRO A 230 5.51 -12.32 16.58
N TRP A 231 4.23 -12.62 16.40
CA TRP A 231 3.25 -11.57 16.20
C TRP A 231 3.27 -10.67 17.44
N PRO A 232 3.39 -9.33 17.31
CA PRO A 232 3.42 -8.46 18.46
C PRO A 232 2.15 -8.68 19.28
N ALA A 233 2.31 -8.97 20.57
CA ALA A 233 1.18 -8.94 21.48
C ALA A 233 0.53 -7.54 21.40
N PRO A 234 -0.81 -7.43 21.51
CA PRO A 234 -1.42 -6.12 21.67
C PRO A 234 -0.69 -5.37 22.79
N LYS A 235 -0.32 -4.12 22.52
CA LYS A 235 0.37 -3.31 23.52
C LYS A 235 -0.49 -3.29 24.80
N PRO A 236 0.10 -3.50 25.99
CA PRO A 236 -0.65 -3.30 27.22
C PRO A 236 -1.17 -1.85 27.26
N ASP A 237 -2.38 -1.67 27.78
CA ASP A 237 -3.13 -0.40 27.95
C ASP A 237 -2.38 0.70 28.76
N THR A 238 -1.11 0.50 29.08
CA THR A 238 -0.31 1.33 29.98
C THR A 238 0.51 2.41 29.28
N GLU A 239 0.66 2.36 27.95
CA GLU A 239 1.10 3.53 27.19
C GLU A 239 -0.07 4.50 27.03
N LYS A 240 0.00 5.65 27.71
CA LYS A 240 -0.99 6.73 27.50
C LYS A 240 -1.07 7.01 25.99
N PRO A 241 -2.27 6.94 25.37
CA PRO A 241 -2.40 7.22 23.95
C PRO A 241 -1.81 8.59 23.63
N ASP A 242 -1.24 8.73 22.44
CA ASP A 242 -0.88 10.03 21.91
C ASP A 242 -2.10 10.95 22.03
N THR A 243 -1.92 12.09 22.69
CA THR A 243 -2.99 13.05 22.95
C THR A 243 -3.18 14.01 21.77
N ALA A 244 -2.33 13.91 20.73
CA ALA A 244 -2.53 14.65 19.51
C ALA A 244 -3.77 14.12 18.79
N SER A 245 -4.71 15.01 18.49
CA SER A 245 -5.91 14.64 17.75
C SER A 245 -5.54 14.29 16.31
N HIS A 246 -6.09 13.18 15.81
CA HIS A 246 -5.98 12.76 14.41
C HIS A 246 -6.97 13.47 13.48
N LEU A 247 -7.80 14.37 14.03
CA LEU A 247 -8.79 15.17 13.31
C LEU A 247 -8.40 16.65 13.32
N ASP A 248 -8.24 17.23 12.14
CA ASP A 248 -8.12 18.67 11.96
C ASP A 248 -9.35 19.24 11.26
N PHE A 249 -9.71 20.47 11.61
CA PHE A 249 -10.75 21.23 10.91
C PHE A 249 -10.27 22.62 10.58
N ARG A 250 -10.55 23.01 9.34
CA ARG A 250 -10.37 24.36 8.82
C ARG A 250 -11.57 24.76 7.96
N ARG A 251 -11.74 26.07 7.74
CA ARG A 251 -12.76 26.60 6.83
C ARG A 251 -12.13 27.19 5.60
N GLU A 252 -12.75 26.94 4.46
CA GLU A 252 -12.47 27.57 3.17
C GLU A 252 -13.73 28.30 2.71
N GLY A 253 -13.81 29.59 3.07
CA GLY A 253 -15.04 30.36 2.93
C GLY A 253 -16.17 29.76 3.77
N ARG A 254 -17.15 29.14 3.10
CA ARG A 254 -18.31 28.48 3.73
C ARG A 254 -18.24 26.95 3.72
N VAL A 255 -17.15 26.39 3.19
CA VAL A 255 -16.91 24.95 3.18
C VAL A 255 -16.09 24.58 4.40
N GLY A 256 -16.58 23.61 5.19
CA GLY A 256 -15.78 22.98 6.24
C GLY A 256 -14.87 21.91 5.62
N VAL A 257 -13.60 21.90 5.99
CA VAL A 257 -12.65 20.86 5.58
C VAL A 257 -12.23 20.11 6.83
N VAL A 258 -12.57 18.82 6.89
CA VAL A 258 -12.15 17.90 7.94
C VAL A 258 -11.05 17.01 7.38
N THR A 259 -9.87 17.07 7.96
CA THR A 259 -8.77 16.16 7.60
C THR A 259 -8.63 15.11 8.69
N ALA A 260 -8.52 13.85 8.30
CA ALA A 260 -8.24 12.77 9.23
C ALA A 260 -7.04 11.98 8.74
N ASP A 261 -5.99 11.86 9.55
CA ASP A 261 -4.80 11.06 9.19
C ASP A 261 -4.85 9.63 9.77
N LEU A 262 -5.73 9.37 10.74
CA LEU A 262 -6.07 8.06 11.29
C LEU A 262 -7.51 8.08 11.82
N PHE A 263 -8.19 6.93 11.82
CA PHE A 263 -9.43 6.72 12.57
C PHE A 263 -9.13 6.04 13.91
N GLU A 264 -9.17 6.81 14.99
CA GLU A 264 -9.04 6.31 16.36
C GLU A 264 -10.23 5.43 16.77
N ASP A 265 -10.16 4.77 17.93
CA ASP A 265 -11.29 3.99 18.42
C ASP A 265 -12.47 4.90 18.81
N GLY A 266 -13.59 4.78 18.09
CA GLY A 266 -14.81 5.52 18.38
C GLY A 266 -15.54 5.09 19.65
N ASP A 267 -15.13 3.99 20.29
CA ASP A 267 -15.58 3.59 21.64
C ASP A 267 -14.79 4.29 22.75
N ASP A 268 -13.61 4.84 22.43
CA ASP A 268 -12.88 5.72 23.34
C ASP A 268 -13.67 7.05 23.52
N PRO A 269 -14.07 7.42 24.76
CA PRO A 269 -14.86 8.62 24.99
C PRO A 269 -14.17 9.93 24.58
N ARG A 270 -12.84 9.99 24.63
CA ARG A 270 -12.04 11.16 24.21
C ARG A 270 -12.12 11.31 22.70
N ALA A 271 -11.80 10.25 21.97
CA ALA A 271 -11.82 10.25 20.51
C ALA A 271 -13.24 10.52 19.97
N ALA A 272 -14.26 9.90 20.58
CA ALA A 272 -15.66 10.16 20.25
C ALA A 272 -16.08 11.61 20.51
N ALA A 273 -15.62 12.22 21.61
CA ALA A 273 -15.89 13.62 21.92
C ALA A 273 -15.20 14.57 20.94
N GLU A 274 -13.93 14.33 20.60
CA GLU A 274 -13.18 15.10 19.60
C GLU A 274 -13.85 15.06 18.23
N ALA A 275 -14.28 13.88 17.78
CA ALA A 275 -15.02 13.72 16.54
C ALA A 275 -16.33 14.52 16.55
N ARG A 276 -17.12 14.45 17.64
CA ARG A 276 -18.36 15.22 17.79
C ARG A 276 -18.10 16.72 17.81
N ASP A 277 -17.05 17.18 18.49
CA ASP A 277 -16.70 18.59 18.55
C ASP A 277 -16.22 19.12 17.20
N CYS A 278 -15.48 18.31 16.43
CA CYS A 278 -15.16 18.61 15.04
C CYS A 278 -16.43 18.76 14.19
N LEU A 279 -17.37 17.81 14.28
CA LEU A 279 -18.64 17.87 13.54
C LEU A 279 -19.51 19.07 13.94
N LYS A 280 -19.54 19.45 15.23
CA LYS A 280 -20.26 20.67 15.68
C LYS A 280 -19.79 21.92 14.95
N ARG A 281 -18.50 22.02 14.59
CA ARG A 281 -17.96 23.17 13.86
C ARG A 281 -18.52 23.29 12.44
N LEU A 282 -19.08 22.21 11.89
CA LEU A 282 -19.75 22.20 10.59
C LEU A 282 -21.10 22.92 10.59
N ASN A 283 -21.72 23.16 11.76
CA ASN A 283 -22.98 23.91 11.86
C ASN A 283 -22.89 25.36 11.36
N GLU A 284 -21.67 25.90 11.16
CA GLU A 284 -21.46 27.24 10.61
C GLU A 284 -20.97 27.20 9.14
N CYS A 285 -21.03 26.03 8.51
CA CYS A 285 -20.67 25.76 7.11
C CYS A 285 -21.93 25.34 6.33
N ASP A 286 -21.87 25.44 4.99
CA ASP A 286 -22.99 24.98 4.14
C ASP A 286 -22.61 23.79 3.24
N ALA A 287 -21.37 23.31 3.35
CA ALA A 287 -20.90 22.06 2.75
C ALA A 287 -19.67 21.56 3.52
N VAL A 288 -19.38 20.26 3.42
CA VAL A 288 -18.19 19.65 4.03
C VAL A 288 -17.38 18.86 3.02
N VAL A 289 -16.05 18.93 3.15
CA VAL A 289 -15.07 18.06 2.50
C VAL A 289 -14.34 17.28 3.57
N PHE A 290 -14.39 15.95 3.53
CA PHE A 290 -13.53 15.07 4.31
C PHE A 290 -12.30 14.70 3.48
N ASP A 291 -11.10 15.14 3.86
CA ASP A 291 -9.85 14.77 3.20
C ASP A 291 -9.23 13.53 3.86
N LEU A 292 -9.33 12.39 3.17
CA LEU A 292 -8.87 11.08 3.62
C LEU A 292 -7.72 10.53 2.76
N ARG A 293 -7.11 11.35 1.89
CA ARG A 293 -6.09 10.91 0.92
C ARG A 293 -4.84 10.28 1.54
N ALA A 294 -4.56 10.60 2.81
CA ALA A 294 -3.40 10.07 3.54
C ALA A 294 -3.80 9.08 4.65
N ASN A 295 -5.10 8.76 4.78
CA ASN A 295 -5.63 8.01 5.91
C ASN A 295 -5.58 6.49 5.66
N PRO A 296 -4.76 5.71 6.39
CA PRO A 296 -4.66 4.27 6.20
C PRO A 296 -5.83 3.49 6.85
N GLY A 297 -6.81 4.19 7.41
CA GLY A 297 -7.94 3.63 8.13
C GLY A 297 -7.73 3.70 9.63
N GLY A 298 -8.04 2.60 10.33
CA GLY A 298 -8.09 2.53 11.78
C GLY A 298 -9.33 1.78 12.23
N TRP A 299 -10.02 2.29 13.25
CA TRP A 299 -11.14 1.59 13.85
C TRP A 299 -12.47 1.85 13.14
N PRO A 300 -13.28 0.82 12.87
CA PRO A 300 -14.59 0.97 12.24
C PRO A 300 -15.58 1.74 13.11
N THR A 301 -15.41 1.72 14.44
CA THR A 301 -16.24 2.45 15.40
C THR A 301 -16.23 3.97 15.18
N MET A 302 -15.13 4.53 14.65
CA MET A 302 -15.07 5.94 14.28
C MET A 302 -15.90 6.26 13.02
N VAL A 303 -16.05 5.30 12.10
CA VAL A 303 -16.95 5.45 10.94
C VAL A 303 -18.38 5.62 11.42
N GLU A 304 -18.79 4.85 12.43
CA GLU A 304 -20.13 4.94 13.02
C GLU A 304 -20.41 6.30 13.66
N VAL A 305 -19.40 6.87 14.34
CA VAL A 305 -19.46 8.20 14.96
C VAL A 305 -19.53 9.30 13.90
N LEU A 306 -18.62 9.28 12.92
CA LEU A 306 -18.52 10.35 11.91
C LEU A 306 -19.69 10.34 10.92
N ALA A 307 -20.12 9.15 10.49
CA ALA A 307 -21.20 9.02 9.52
C ALA A 307 -22.59 9.24 10.11
N GLY A 308 -22.77 9.09 11.43
CA GLY A 308 -24.08 9.20 12.08
C GLY A 308 -24.81 10.50 11.81
N PRO A 309 -24.25 11.66 12.18
CA PRO A 309 -24.88 12.94 11.90
C PRO A 309 -25.12 13.22 10.41
N LEU A 310 -24.34 12.60 9.53
CA LEU A 310 -24.47 12.78 8.08
C LEU A 310 -25.60 11.93 7.49
N LEU A 311 -25.90 10.77 8.08
CA LEU A 311 -26.91 9.84 7.57
C LEU A 311 -28.29 9.99 8.22
N GLY A 312 -28.39 10.84 9.25
CA GLY A 312 -29.66 11.25 9.84
C GLY A 312 -29.84 10.83 11.30
N PRO A 313 -31.05 11.04 11.84
CA PRO A 313 -31.33 10.86 13.27
C PRO A 313 -31.49 9.40 13.71
N GLU A 314 -31.67 8.46 12.76
CA GLU A 314 -31.87 7.04 13.05
C GLU A 314 -30.60 6.23 12.77
N PRO A 315 -30.28 5.19 13.57
CA PRO A 315 -29.14 4.32 13.32
C PRO A 315 -29.26 3.61 11.96
N ALA A 316 -28.38 3.99 11.03
CA ALA A 316 -28.38 3.48 9.66
C ALA A 316 -27.40 2.31 9.55
N PRO A 317 -27.78 1.17 8.91
CA PRO A 317 -26.89 0.04 8.73
C PRO A 317 -25.79 0.38 7.73
N ILE A 318 -24.54 0.36 8.17
CA ILE A 318 -23.36 0.67 7.35
C ILE A 318 -22.88 -0.63 6.68
N LEU A 319 -22.63 -1.66 7.49
CA LEU A 319 -22.07 -2.94 7.06
C LEU A 319 -22.74 -4.11 7.79
N THR A 320 -22.86 -5.23 7.09
CA THR A 320 -23.08 -6.57 7.67
C THR A 320 -21.78 -7.33 7.53
N PHE A 321 -21.27 -7.92 8.60
CA PHE A 321 -20.06 -8.71 8.55
C PHE A 321 -20.40 -10.16 8.26
N ILE A 322 -19.90 -10.69 7.16
CA ILE A 322 -19.81 -12.14 7.00
C ILE A 322 -18.68 -12.58 7.92
N SER A 323 -19.02 -13.42 8.90
CA SER A 323 -18.09 -14.00 9.86
C SER A 323 -18.47 -15.45 10.12
N ARG A 324 -17.48 -16.28 10.45
CA ARG A 324 -17.71 -17.68 10.82
C ARG A 324 -18.13 -17.85 12.27
N THR A 325 -17.79 -16.89 13.12
CA THR A 325 -18.00 -16.97 14.58
C THR A 325 -19.15 -16.11 15.05
N ASP A 326 -19.47 -15.03 14.32
CA ASP A 326 -20.56 -14.13 14.64
C ASP A 326 -21.32 -13.72 13.36
N PRO A 327 -22.28 -14.53 12.90
CA PRO A 327 -23.01 -14.25 11.66
C PRO A 327 -23.94 -13.04 11.76
N ASP A 328 -24.15 -12.51 12.97
CA ASP A 328 -25.07 -11.39 13.25
C ASP A 328 -24.31 -10.09 13.57
N GLU A 329 -23.01 -10.00 13.28
CA GLU A 329 -22.23 -8.79 13.47
C GLU A 329 -22.61 -7.72 12.43
N HIS A 330 -23.10 -6.57 12.90
CA HIS A 330 -23.53 -5.45 12.06
C HIS A 330 -22.94 -4.15 12.59
N SER A 331 -22.44 -3.30 11.68
CA SER A 331 -22.09 -1.92 12.00
C SER A 331 -23.24 -0.98 11.66
N ARG A 332 -23.58 -0.09 12.60
CA ARG A 332 -24.61 0.93 12.42
C ARG A 332 -24.06 2.28 12.84
N THR A 333 -24.55 3.33 12.21
CA THR A 333 -24.21 4.68 12.65
C THR A 333 -24.64 4.95 14.09
N ARG A 334 -23.98 5.92 14.73
CA ARG A 334 -24.32 6.47 16.03
C ARG A 334 -24.90 7.88 15.83
N PRO A 335 -26.23 8.05 15.75
CA PRO A 335 -26.84 9.36 15.56
C PRO A 335 -26.53 10.31 16.73
N VAL A 336 -26.43 11.60 16.40
CA VAL A 336 -26.27 12.68 17.38
C VAL A 336 -27.39 13.67 17.12
N PRO A 337 -28.52 13.63 17.86
CA PRO A 337 -29.68 14.48 17.59
C PRO A 337 -29.37 15.97 17.52
N GLU A 338 -28.39 16.45 18.30
CA GLU A 338 -27.95 17.84 18.28
C GLU A 338 -27.25 18.26 16.98
N LEU A 339 -26.87 17.29 16.13
CA LEU A 339 -26.22 17.48 14.83
C LEU A 339 -27.11 17.01 13.67
N ALA A 340 -28.41 16.82 13.88
CA ALA A 340 -29.33 16.31 12.85
C ALA A 340 -29.36 17.18 11.58
N ALA A 341 -29.11 18.49 11.69
CA ALA A 341 -29.04 19.40 10.53
C ALA A 341 -27.90 19.06 9.56
N LEU A 342 -26.87 18.32 10.00
CA LEU A 342 -25.79 17.87 9.12
C LEU A 342 -26.25 16.81 8.12
N ALA A 343 -27.43 16.21 8.30
CA ALA A 343 -27.98 15.22 7.38
C ALA A 343 -28.27 15.80 5.98
N ASP A 344 -28.65 17.09 5.91
CA ASP A 344 -29.01 17.77 4.66
C ASP A 344 -27.83 18.51 3.99
N MET A 345 -26.71 18.67 4.71
CA MET A 345 -25.54 19.42 4.23
C MET A 345 -24.82 18.69 3.08
N PRO A 346 -24.47 19.32 1.95
CA PRO A 346 -23.63 18.70 0.92
C PRO A 346 -22.31 18.11 1.47
N VAL A 347 -22.02 16.84 1.17
CA VAL A 347 -20.82 16.13 1.64
C VAL A 347 -19.96 15.66 0.47
N PHE A 348 -18.66 15.90 0.58
CA PHE A 348 -17.64 15.42 -0.33
C PHE A 348 -16.59 14.64 0.45
N VAL A 349 -16.09 13.54 -0.12
CA VAL A 349 -15.01 12.74 0.48
C VAL A 349 -13.86 12.64 -0.51
N VAL A 350 -12.69 13.13 -0.13
CA VAL A 350 -11.48 13.06 -0.95
C VAL A 350 -10.70 11.81 -0.60
N VAL A 351 -10.44 10.97 -1.59
CA VAL A 351 -9.75 9.68 -1.42
C VAL A 351 -8.55 9.57 -2.35
N GLY A 352 -7.60 8.70 -2.00
CA GLY A 352 -6.40 8.46 -2.79
C GLY A 352 -5.88 7.03 -2.68
N ASP A 353 -4.75 6.79 -3.32
CA ASP A 353 -4.05 5.49 -3.37
C ASP A 353 -3.47 5.02 -2.02
N ARG A 354 -3.54 5.86 -0.99
CA ARG A 354 -3.18 5.53 0.40
C ARG A 354 -4.39 5.45 1.33
N THR A 355 -5.59 5.77 0.84
CA THR A 355 -6.82 5.60 1.62
C THR A 355 -7.10 4.11 1.76
N ALA A 356 -7.19 3.62 3.00
CA ALA A 356 -7.36 2.19 3.27
C ALA A 356 -8.34 1.91 4.41
N SER A 357 -8.87 0.68 4.47
CA SER A 357 -9.60 0.11 5.61
C SER A 357 -10.77 0.97 6.10
N ALA A 358 -10.84 1.36 7.37
CA ALA A 358 -11.96 2.13 7.92
C ALA A 358 -12.22 3.46 7.17
N ALA A 359 -11.19 4.08 6.58
CA ALA A 359 -11.37 5.28 5.76
C ALA A 359 -12.07 4.97 4.42
N GLU A 360 -11.78 3.80 3.84
CA GLU A 360 -12.53 3.28 2.69
C GLU A 360 -13.97 2.95 3.07
N SER A 361 -14.19 2.35 4.25
CA SER A 361 -15.53 2.08 4.78
C SER A 361 -16.37 3.35 4.87
N PHE A 362 -15.82 4.44 5.41
CA PHE A 362 -16.51 5.73 5.49
C PHE A 362 -16.87 6.29 4.10
N ALA A 363 -15.92 6.29 3.17
CA ALA A 363 -16.16 6.76 1.80
C ALA A 363 -17.22 5.89 1.09
N TYR A 364 -17.06 4.57 1.15
CA TYR A 364 -17.96 3.60 0.52
C TYR A 364 -19.37 3.68 1.09
N ALA A 365 -19.51 3.75 2.41
CA ALA A 365 -20.79 3.89 3.08
C ALA A 365 -21.52 5.13 2.59
N LEU A 366 -20.92 6.32 2.75
CA LEU A 366 -21.58 7.57 2.34
C LEU A 366 -21.87 7.61 0.83
N GLN A 367 -21.01 7.03 -0.01
CA GLN A 367 -21.26 6.90 -1.44
C GLN A 367 -22.47 6.01 -1.73
N SER A 368 -22.54 4.82 -1.11
CA SER A 368 -23.63 3.86 -1.32
C SER A 368 -24.99 4.38 -0.86
N PHE A 369 -25.02 5.25 0.16
CA PHE A 369 -26.22 5.97 0.59
C PHE A 369 -26.61 7.10 -0.36
N GLY A 370 -25.81 7.40 -1.38
CA GLY A 370 -25.96 8.60 -2.22
C GLY A 370 -25.72 9.89 -1.43
N ARG A 371 -25.07 9.80 -0.27
CA ARG A 371 -24.94 10.89 0.69
C ARG A 371 -23.74 11.78 0.40
N ALA A 372 -22.66 11.22 -0.12
CA ALA A 372 -21.45 11.95 -0.44
C ALA A 372 -21.02 11.75 -1.89
N THR A 373 -20.43 12.79 -2.47
CA THR A 373 -19.64 12.66 -3.71
C THR A 373 -18.19 12.34 -3.36
N VAL A 374 -17.71 11.20 -3.83
CA VAL A 374 -16.33 10.75 -3.65
C VAL A 374 -15.46 11.30 -4.78
N VAL A 375 -14.36 11.96 -4.44
CA VAL A 375 -13.47 12.67 -5.38
C VAL A 375 -12.04 12.18 -5.20
N GLY A 376 -11.34 11.84 -6.27
CA GLY A 376 -9.92 11.47 -6.18
C GLY A 376 -9.50 10.31 -7.06
N ALA A 377 -8.69 9.41 -6.49
CA ALA A 377 -8.22 8.18 -7.13
C ALA A 377 -8.80 6.94 -6.43
N THR A 378 -8.79 5.80 -7.12
CA THR A 378 -9.22 4.52 -6.53
C THR A 378 -8.34 4.18 -5.32
N THR A 379 -9.00 3.73 -4.25
CA THR A 379 -8.35 3.42 -2.96
C THR A 379 -7.68 2.03 -2.96
N VAL A 380 -7.05 1.67 -1.84
CA VAL A 380 -6.21 0.46 -1.72
C VAL A 380 -6.98 -0.85 -1.92
N GLY A 381 -8.22 -0.93 -1.46
CA GLY A 381 -9.03 -2.15 -1.48
C GLY A 381 -8.80 -3.07 -0.28
N ALA A 382 -8.62 -2.52 0.92
CA ALA A 382 -8.30 -3.26 2.14
C ALA A 382 -9.52 -3.43 3.07
N ALA A 383 -10.50 -4.24 2.68
CA ALA A 383 -11.78 -4.35 3.40
C ALA A 383 -11.79 -5.43 4.49
N ASN A 384 -11.19 -6.58 4.25
CA ASN A 384 -11.37 -7.75 5.10
C ASN A 384 -10.50 -7.73 6.37
N PRO A 385 -11.06 -7.74 7.59
CA PRO A 385 -10.27 -7.82 8.81
C PRO A 385 -9.52 -9.15 8.92
N GLY A 386 -8.22 -9.07 9.23
CA GLY A 386 -7.36 -10.23 9.45
C GLY A 386 -7.05 -10.47 10.92
N ALA A 387 -7.02 -11.74 11.33
CA ALA A 387 -6.61 -12.17 12.66
C ALA A 387 -5.34 -13.04 12.61
N PRO A 388 -4.40 -12.85 13.56
CA PRO A 388 -3.18 -13.65 13.62
C PRO A 388 -3.42 -14.99 14.34
N PHE A 389 -2.86 -16.07 13.79
CA PHE A 389 -2.91 -17.42 14.37
C PHE A 389 -1.51 -18.04 14.40
N PRO A 390 -1.10 -18.65 15.52
CA PRO A 390 0.15 -19.41 15.59
C PRO A 390 -0.01 -20.76 14.88
N ALA A 391 0.97 -21.14 14.06
CA ALA A 391 0.96 -22.39 13.30
C ALA A 391 2.00 -23.42 13.79
N GLY A 392 2.66 -23.15 14.94
CA GLY A 392 3.74 -23.99 15.46
C GLY A 392 5.11 -23.61 14.88
N ASP A 393 6.18 -24.05 15.55
CA ASP A 393 7.56 -23.97 15.06
C ASP A 393 8.05 -22.58 14.59
N GLY A 394 7.48 -21.54 15.21
CA GLY A 394 7.77 -20.14 14.91
C GLY A 394 6.98 -19.54 13.75
N PHE A 395 6.09 -20.31 13.10
CA PHE A 395 5.17 -19.80 12.08
C PHE A 395 3.95 -19.11 12.70
N TRP A 396 3.54 -18.04 12.03
CA TRP A 396 2.28 -17.34 12.23
C TRP A 396 1.63 -17.06 10.89
N ILE A 397 0.31 -17.06 10.87
CA ILE A 397 -0.49 -16.64 9.71
C ILE A 397 -1.56 -15.64 10.14
N VAL A 398 -1.67 -14.55 9.41
CA VAL A 398 -2.85 -13.67 9.43
C VAL A 398 -3.85 -14.25 8.45
N VAL A 399 -5.03 -14.60 8.95
CA VAL A 399 -6.14 -15.12 8.15
C VAL A 399 -7.25 -14.06 8.13
N PRO A 400 -7.79 -13.69 6.95
CA PRO A 400 -9.00 -12.88 6.85
C PRO A 400 -10.18 -13.61 7.48
N ILE A 401 -10.73 -13.08 8.57
CA ILE A 401 -11.79 -13.73 9.37
C ILE A 401 -13.16 -13.09 9.21
N GLY A 402 -13.22 -11.91 8.60
CA GLY A 402 -14.45 -11.22 8.31
C GLY A 402 -14.45 -10.63 6.90
N ALA A 403 -15.64 -10.40 6.37
CA ALA A 403 -15.83 -9.65 5.13
C ALA A 403 -16.99 -8.67 5.37
N PRO A 404 -16.71 -7.36 5.47
CA PRO A 404 -17.77 -6.37 5.59
C PRO A 404 -18.49 -6.29 4.25
N ILE A 405 -19.81 -6.41 4.26
CA ILE A 405 -20.68 -6.27 3.10
C ILE A 405 -21.61 -5.10 3.32
N ASP A 406 -21.69 -4.23 2.33
CA ASP A 406 -22.67 -3.16 2.35
C ASP A 406 -24.06 -3.72 1.96
N PRO A 407 -25.09 -3.50 2.80
CA PRO A 407 -26.40 -4.10 2.60
C PRO A 407 -27.18 -3.53 1.40
N ARG A 408 -26.80 -2.36 0.88
CA ARG A 408 -27.43 -1.72 -0.29
C ARG A 408 -26.86 -2.27 -1.58
N THR A 409 -25.54 -2.48 -1.62
CA THR A 409 -24.83 -2.93 -2.83
C THR A 409 -24.67 -4.46 -2.90
N GLY A 410 -24.76 -5.16 -1.77
CA GLY A 410 -24.50 -6.60 -1.66
C GLY A 410 -23.04 -6.98 -1.91
N THR A 411 -22.13 -6.02 -1.87
CA THR A 411 -20.69 -6.20 -2.14
C THR A 411 -19.84 -5.31 -1.23
N ASN A 412 -18.52 -5.28 -1.46
CA ASN A 412 -17.56 -4.47 -0.72
C ASN A 412 -16.40 -3.98 -1.61
N TRP A 413 -15.42 -3.31 -1.00
CA TRP A 413 -14.27 -2.72 -1.71
C TRP A 413 -13.02 -3.61 -1.74
N GLU A 414 -13.09 -4.86 -1.26
CA GLU A 414 -11.92 -5.75 -1.19
C GLU A 414 -11.27 -5.96 -2.57
N GLY A 415 -9.97 -5.70 -2.67
CA GLY A 415 -9.17 -5.90 -3.88
C GLY A 415 -9.49 -4.96 -5.06
N VAL A 416 -10.58 -4.20 -5.01
CA VAL A 416 -11.00 -3.27 -6.08
C VAL A 416 -10.91 -1.80 -5.68
N GLY A 417 -10.93 -1.51 -4.38
CA GLY A 417 -10.99 -0.16 -3.83
C GLY A 417 -12.34 0.52 -4.04
N VAL A 418 -12.56 1.61 -3.30
CA VAL A 418 -13.64 2.56 -3.52
C VAL A 418 -13.32 3.34 -4.80
N ARG A 419 -14.25 3.32 -5.76
CA ARG A 419 -14.13 4.07 -7.01
C ARG A 419 -14.75 5.46 -6.80
N PRO A 420 -14.01 6.54 -7.02
CA PRO A 420 -14.54 7.89 -6.86
C PRO A 420 -15.59 8.19 -7.94
N ASP A 421 -16.63 8.94 -7.58
CA ASP A 421 -17.61 9.48 -8.52
C ASP A 421 -16.96 10.48 -9.48
N VAL A 422 -15.97 11.23 -8.99
CA VAL A 422 -15.18 12.19 -9.76
C VAL A 422 -13.71 11.79 -9.70
N HIS A 423 -13.22 11.17 -10.78
CA HIS A 423 -11.82 10.81 -10.93
C HIS A 423 -10.93 12.03 -11.16
N THR A 424 -9.86 12.15 -10.37
CA THR A 424 -8.87 13.23 -10.45
C THR A 424 -7.47 12.72 -10.06
N ASP A 425 -6.43 13.46 -10.44
CA ASP A 425 -5.09 13.19 -9.94
C ASP A 425 -5.01 13.48 -8.43
N PRO A 426 -4.34 12.64 -7.60
CA PRO A 426 -4.32 12.79 -6.14
C PRO A 426 -3.89 14.18 -5.65
N GLU A 427 -3.00 14.84 -6.39
CA GLU A 427 -2.51 16.20 -6.09
C GLU A 427 -3.60 17.27 -6.25
N THR A 428 -4.53 17.08 -7.20
CA THR A 428 -5.59 18.06 -7.52
C THR A 428 -6.94 17.73 -6.90
N ALA A 429 -7.08 16.53 -6.31
CA ALA A 429 -8.34 16.01 -5.79
C ALA A 429 -9.00 16.91 -4.75
N LEU A 430 -8.23 17.47 -3.81
CA LEU A 430 -8.77 18.38 -2.80
C LEU A 430 -9.26 19.69 -3.42
N GLU A 431 -8.51 20.27 -4.37
CA GLU A 431 -8.94 21.49 -5.06
C GLU A 431 -10.24 21.23 -5.86
N ALA A 432 -10.33 20.09 -6.54
CA ALA A 432 -11.54 19.69 -7.25
C ALA A 432 -12.74 19.56 -6.30
N ALA A 433 -12.57 18.86 -5.17
CA ALA A 433 -13.61 18.71 -4.16
C ALA A 433 -14.03 20.06 -3.57
N LEU A 434 -13.10 20.96 -3.28
CA LEU A 434 -13.39 22.30 -2.78
C LEU A 434 -14.21 23.13 -3.77
N ARG A 435 -13.94 23.03 -5.08
CA ARG A 435 -14.74 23.72 -6.11
C ARG A 435 -16.16 23.17 -6.21
N LEU A 436 -16.32 21.85 -6.13
CA LEU A 436 -17.63 21.20 -6.11
C LEU A 436 -18.42 21.59 -4.85
N ALA A 437 -17.77 21.51 -3.68
CA ALA A 437 -18.36 21.87 -2.40
C ALA A 437 -18.75 23.34 -2.33
N ALA A 438 -17.92 24.26 -2.84
CA ALA A 438 -18.25 25.68 -2.89
C ALA A 438 -19.45 25.97 -3.79
N THR A 439 -19.69 25.16 -4.82
CA THR A 439 -20.87 25.27 -5.68
C THR A 439 -22.11 24.76 -4.96
N ALA A 440 -22.04 23.54 -4.41
CA ALA A 440 -23.14 22.97 -3.65
C ALA A 440 -23.53 23.82 -2.42
N ALA A 441 -22.55 24.44 -1.74
CA ALA A 441 -22.80 25.36 -0.63
C ALA A 441 -23.60 26.61 -1.02
N ARG A 442 -23.47 27.10 -2.27
CA ARG A 442 -24.28 28.24 -2.76
C ARG A 442 -25.71 27.80 -3.05
N ASP A 443 -25.87 26.64 -3.66
CA ASP A 443 -27.17 26.11 -4.06
C ASP A 443 -27.98 25.70 -2.80
N HIS A 444 -27.35 25.06 -1.83
CA HIS A 444 -27.97 24.65 -0.56
C HIS A 444 -28.52 25.82 0.28
N ARG A 445 -28.02 27.04 0.10
CA ARG A 445 -28.58 28.24 0.75
C ARG A 445 -29.81 28.82 0.05
N ALA A 446 -29.99 28.50 -1.23
CA ALA A 446 -31.05 29.05 -2.04
C ALA A 446 -32.38 28.31 -1.81
N ASP A 447 -32.31 27.07 -1.35
CA ASP A 447 -33.41 26.21 -0.91
C ASP A 447 -33.74 26.43 0.58
#